data_AF-D3FWU9-F1
#
_entry.id   AF-D3FWU9-F1
#
_cell.length_a   1.000
_cell.length_b   1.000
_cell.length_c   1.000
_cell.angle_alpha   90.00
_cell.angle_beta   90.00
_cell.angle_gamma   90.00
#
_symmetry.space_group_name_H-M   'P 1'
#
loop_
_entity.id
_entity.type
_entity.pdbx_description
1 polymer ?
#
loop_
_entity_poly.entity_id
_entity_poly.type
_entity_poly.pdbx_seq_one_letter_code
_entity_poly.pdbx_strand_id
1 'polypeptide(L)' 'MFYVSSLNSLGIEFYGTAVSQSPRMDLGAMYNKVLMDVQLYAEDGANLMIKKMVRAASSSI' A
#
# COMPACT_ATOMS: atom_id res chain seq x y z
N MET A 1 9.72 -1.56 -9.40
CA MET A 1 8.66 -1.41 -8.39
C MET A 1 7.84 -0.12 -8.52
N PHE A 2 8.03 0.71 -9.56
CA PHE A 2 7.21 1.91 -9.76
C PHE A 2 5.73 1.58 -10.06
N TYR A 3 5.49 0.76 -11.09
CA TYR A 3 4.12 0.42 -11.52
C TYR A 3 3.30 -0.29 -10.43
N VAL A 4 3.92 -1.23 -9.70
CA VAL A 4 3.26 -1.95 -8.59
C VAL A 4 2.91 -0.98 -7.44
N SER A 5 3.81 -0.05 -7.10
CA SER A 5 3.53 0.96 -6.07
C SER A 5 2.40 1.90 -6.48
N SER A 6 2.35 2.31 -7.76
CA SER A 6 1.26 3.14 -8.28
C SER A 6 -0.09 2.41 -8.25
N LEU A 7 -0.13 1.14 -8.65
CA LEU A 7 -1.34 0.32 -8.60
C LEU A 7 -1.83 0.10 -7.15
N ASN A 8 -0.92 -0.14 -6.20
CA ASN A 8 -1.27 -0.22 -4.78
C ASN A 8 -1.90 1.10 -4.29
N SER A 9 -1.32 2.25 -4.66
CA SER A 9 -1.86 3.56 -4.29
C SER A 9 -3.28 3.77 -4.83
N LEU A 10 -3.54 3.39 -6.09
CA LEU A 10 -4.88 3.44 -6.68
C LEU A 10 -5.86 2.52 -5.96
N GLY A 11 -5.44 1.30 -5.59
CA GLY A 11 -6.27 0.38 -4.81
C GLY A 11 -6.68 0.96 -3.46
N ILE A 12 -5.74 1.57 -2.74
CA ILE A 12 -5.98 2.27 -1.47
C ILE A 12 -7.01 3.39 -1.64
N GLU A 13 -6.91 4.17 -2.71
CA GLU A 13 -7.84 5.27 -3.01
C GLU A 13 -9.28 4.78 -3.30
N PHE A 14 -9.41 3.67 -4.03
CA PHE A 14 -10.72 3.05 -4.29
C PHE A 14 -11.37 2.51 -3.01
N TYR A 15 -10.61 1.84 -2.15
CA TYR A 15 -11.13 1.36 -0.87
C TYR A 15 -11.51 2.53 0.06
N GLY A 16 -10.71 3.60 0.10
CA GLY A 16 -11.04 4.81 0.85
C GLY A 16 -12.34 5.47 0.36
N THR A 17 -12.51 5.56 -0.97
CA THR A 17 -13.75 6.06 -1.57
C THR A 17 -14.95 5.17 -1.25
N ALA A 18 -14.79 3.84 -1.33
CA ALA A 18 -15.83 2.88 -1.00
C ALA A 18 -16.28 2.98 0.47
N VAL A 19 -15.34 3.21 1.41
CA VAL A 19 -15.67 3.52 2.82
C VAL A 19 -16.49 4.80 2.91
N SER A 20 -16.07 5.87 2.23
CA SER A 20 -16.78 7.16 2.29
C SER A 20 -18.19 7.12 1.70
N GLN A 21 -18.42 6.27 0.68
CA GLN A 21 -19.73 6.13 0.05
C GLN A 21 -20.65 5.13 0.75
N SER A 22 -20.10 4.32 1.66
CA SER A 22 -20.87 3.28 2.36
C SER A 22 -21.35 3.80 3.72
N PRO A 23 -22.64 4.13 3.90
CA PRO A 23 -23.16 4.58 5.19
C PRO A 23 -23.27 3.45 6.22
N ARG A 24 -23.02 2.19 5.81
CA ARG A 24 -23.14 1.03 6.70
C ARG A 24 -21.81 0.73 7.38
N MET A 25 -21.84 0.68 8.72
CA MET A 25 -20.66 0.47 9.57
C MET A 25 -19.98 -0.89 9.37
N ASP A 26 -20.75 -1.94 9.07
CA ASP A 26 -20.26 -3.29 8.77
C ASP A 26 -19.35 -3.30 7.53
N LEU A 27 -19.82 -2.66 6.45
CA LEU A 27 -19.05 -2.50 5.21
C LEU A 27 -17.84 -1.60 5.41
N GLY A 28 -17.99 -0.49 6.13
CA GLY A 28 -16.87 0.38 6.48
C GLY A 28 -15.76 -0.36 7.23
N ALA A 29 -16.12 -1.21 8.19
CA ALA A 29 -15.16 -2.04 8.91
C ALA A 29 -14.46 -3.06 7.98
N MET A 30 -15.20 -3.72 7.08
CA MET A 30 -14.61 -4.66 6.12
C MET A 30 -13.63 -4.00 5.15
N TYR A 31 -14.01 -2.85 4.56
CA TYR A 31 -13.13 -2.13 3.65
C TYR A 31 -11.87 -1.62 4.36
N ASN A 32 -12.01 -1.09 5.59
CA ASN A 32 -10.86 -0.65 6.37
C ASN A 32 -9.90 -1.80 6.73
N LYS A 33 -10.44 -3.01 7.02
CA LYS A 33 -9.60 -4.19 7.24
C LYS A 33 -8.74 -4.50 6.01
N VAL A 34 -9.37 -4.60 4.83
CA VAL A 34 -8.65 -4.90 3.57
C VAL A 34 -7.66 -3.78 3.22
N LEU A 35 -8.04 -2.51 3.47
CA LEU A 35 -7.18 -1.35 3.28
C LEU A 35 -5.88 -1.47 4.12
N MET A 36 -5.99 -1.87 5.39
CA MET A 36 -4.84 -2.09 6.26
C MET A 36 -3.94 -3.22 5.75
N ASP A 37 -4.53 -4.35 5.31
CA ASP A 37 -3.77 -5.47 4.76
C ASP A 37 -2.96 -5.06 3.51
N VAL A 38 -3.55 -4.24 2.64
CA VAL A 38 -2.87 -3.70 1.44
C VAL A 38 -1.77 -2.71 1.81
N GLN A 39 -1.99 -1.87 2.83
CA GLN A 39 -0.97 -0.92 3.28
C GLN A 39 0.26 -1.62 3.88
N LEU A 40 0.08 -2.68 4.67
CA LEU A 40 1.19 -3.50 5.16
C LEU A 40 2.00 -4.11 4.01
N TYR A 41 1.32 -4.63 2.99
CA TYR A 41 1.99 -5.13 1.79
C TYR A 41 2.76 -4.03 1.04
N ALA A 42 2.20 -2.83 0.96
CA ALA A 42 2.87 -1.68 0.34
C ALA A 42 4.10 -1.23 1.13
N GLU A 43 4.03 -1.25 2.47
CA GLU A 43 5.15 -0.96 3.38
C GLU A 43 6.29 -1.96 3.18
N ASP A 44 6.00 -3.26 3.14
CA ASP A 44 6.99 -4.31 2.87
C ASP A 44 7.68 -4.09 1.52
N GLY A 45 6.91 -3.74 0.49
CA GLY A 45 7.43 -3.37 -0.82
C GLY A 45 8.37 -2.16 -0.77
N ALA A 46 8.00 -1.12 -0.01
CA ALA A 46 8.82 0.08 0.19
C ALA A 46 10.14 -0.24 0.92
N ASN A 47 10.08 -1.01 1.99
CA ASN A 47 11.25 -1.46 2.73
C ASN A 47 12.22 -2.26 1.85
N LEU A 48 11.68 -3.10 0.95
CA LEU A 48 12.48 -3.87 0.00
C LEU A 48 13.16 -2.98 -1.04
N MET A 49 12.49 -1.91 -1.50
CA MET A 49 13.09 -0.90 -2.40
C MET A 49 14.23 -0.15 -1.71
N ILE A 50 14.01 0.34 -0.48
CA ILE A 50 15.02 1.04 0.32
C ILE A 50 16.23 0.14 0.53
N LYS A 51 16.03 -1.11 0.94
CA LYS A 51 17.11 -2.08 1.17
C LYS A 51 17.95 -2.32 -0.10
N LYS A 52 17.32 -2.42 -1.27
CA LYS A 52 18.03 -2.56 -2.56
C LYS A 52 18.83 -1.30 -2.91
N MET A 53 18.27 -0.12 -2.68
CA MET A 53 18.96 1.16 -2.90
C MET A 53 20.20 1.30 -2.01
N VAL A 54 20.08 0.99 -0.72
CA VAL A 54 21.21 1.04 0.23
C VAL A 54 22.31 0.04 -0.15
N ARG A 55 21.93 -1.18 -0.57
CA ARG A 55 22.90 -2.17 -1.05
C ARG A 55 23.64 -1.72 -2.30
N ALA A 56 22.94 -1.11 -3.26
CA ALA A 56 23.57 -0.60 -4.48
C ALA A 56 24.61 0.48 -4.14
N ALA A 57 24.28 1.43 -3.25
CA ALA A 57 25.19 2.48 -2.81
C ALA A 57 26.43 1.95 -2.08
N SER A 58 26.28 0.89 -1.27
CA SER A 58 27.39 0.24 -0.57
C SER A 58 28.30 -0.60 -1.47
N SER A 59 27.83 -1.03 -2.65
CA SER A 59 28.63 -1.81 -3.60
C SER A 59 29.42 -0.94 -4.59
N SER A 60 29.19 0.36 -4.57
CA SER A 60 29.84 1.37 -5.42
C SER A 60 30.97 2.14 -4.72
N ILE A 61 31.37 1.69 -3.52
CA ILE A 61 32.57 2.10 -2.77
C ILE A 61 33.43 0.85 -2.57
#